data_AF-A0A2P8AUD0-F1
#
_entry.id   AF-A0A2P8AUD0-F1
#
_cell.length_a   1.000
_cell.length_b   1.000
_cell.length_c   1.000
_cell.angle_alpha   90.00
_cell.angle_beta   90.00
_cell.angle_gamma   90.00
#
_symmetry.space_group_name_H-M   'P 1'
#
loop_
_entity.id
_entity.type
_entity.pdbx_description
1 polymer ?
#
loop_
_entity_poly.entity_id
_entity_poly.type
_entity_poly.pdbx_seq_one_letter_code
_entity_poly.pdbx_strand_id
1 'polypeptide(L)'
;MTPHNGPPMRPSNEATAQQLQVARAQGDAYGRAIRAMAEEDGANTACSGDFLIAFVNEEAEGIYALDGDHLVWREAAEDANVHLQVAVADAGDGRFVPGLSVSLQLSQSGRRVLDTELPFLWHPFLHHYGANARVPGGRALRREGSGGTGRVPTA
;
A
#
# COMPACT_ATOMS: atom_id res chain seq x y z
N MET A 1 29.80 -5.92 4.52
CA MET A 1 28.57 -5.41 3.87
C MET A 1 28.89 -5.21 2.40
N THR A 2 28.33 -6.04 1.53
CA THR A 2 28.31 -5.80 0.09
C THR A 2 27.50 -4.52 -0.13
N PRO A 3 27.97 -3.55 -0.94
CA PRO A 3 27.15 -2.40 -1.26
C PRO A 3 25.86 -2.90 -1.92
N HIS A 4 24.72 -2.49 -1.38
CA HIS A 4 23.42 -2.71 -2.00
C HIS A 4 23.38 -1.91 -3.30
N ASN A 5 23.90 -2.51 -4.37
CA ASN A 5 23.56 -2.10 -5.72
C ASN A 5 22.10 -2.48 -5.89
N GLY A 6 21.24 -1.47 -5.98
CA GLY A 6 19.80 -1.67 -6.18
C GLY A 6 19.50 -2.64 -7.34
N PRO A 7 18.25 -3.10 -7.43
CA PRO A 7 17.84 -4.19 -8.31
C PRO A 7 18.36 -3.96 -9.74
N PRO A 8 19.04 -4.94 -10.35
CA PRO A 8 19.74 -4.75 -11.61
C PRO A 8 18.72 -4.67 -12.75
N MET A 9 18.16 -3.49 -12.96
CA MET A 9 17.34 -3.16 -14.12
C MET A 9 18.22 -2.96 -15.37
N ARG A 10 18.97 -4.01 -15.70
CA ARG A 10 19.92 -4.10 -16.81
C ARG A 10 19.61 -5.34 -17.63
N PRO A 11 19.81 -5.30 -18.96
CA PRO A 11 19.59 -6.47 -19.80
C PRO A 11 20.41 -7.67 -19.35
N SER A 12 19.80 -8.85 -19.42
CA SER A 12 20.40 -10.14 -19.05
C SER A 12 19.82 -11.26 -19.90
N ASN A 13 20.16 -12.51 -19.59
CA ASN A 13 19.49 -13.69 -20.15
C ASN A 13 18.05 -13.86 -19.63
N GLU A 14 17.68 -13.18 -18.55
CA GLU A 14 16.32 -13.19 -17.96
C GLU A 14 15.41 -12.15 -18.62
N ALA A 15 15.92 -10.95 -18.90
CA ALA A 15 15.14 -9.86 -19.47
C ALA A 15 15.93 -9.03 -20.49
N THR A 16 15.32 -8.82 -21.66
CA THR A 16 15.81 -7.90 -22.70
C THR A 16 15.55 -6.44 -22.31
N ALA A 17 16.26 -5.50 -22.96
CA ALA A 17 16.03 -4.08 -22.77
C ALA A 17 14.56 -3.65 -23.01
N GLN A 18 13.89 -4.27 -23.99
CA GLN A 18 12.49 -3.98 -24.28
C GLN A 18 11.55 -4.49 -23.18
N GLN A 19 11.78 -5.69 -22.65
CA GLN A 19 11.00 -6.20 -21.51
C GLN A 19 11.17 -5.34 -20.26
N LEU A 20 12.39 -4.84 -20.01
CA LEU A 20 12.65 -3.92 -18.90
C LEU A 20 11.92 -2.58 -19.07
N GLN A 21 11.73 -2.08 -20.31
CA GLN A 21 10.92 -0.89 -20.56
C GLN A 21 9.44 -1.14 -20.24
N VAL A 22 8.91 -2.32 -20.59
CA VAL A 22 7.53 -2.71 -20.23
C VAL A 22 7.38 -2.80 -18.70
N ALA A 23 8.35 -3.40 -18.01
CA ALA A 23 8.35 -3.48 -16.55
C ALA A 23 8.32 -2.08 -15.89
N ARG A 24 9.14 -1.15 -16.40
CA ARG A 24 9.12 0.25 -15.94
C ARG A 24 7.78 0.93 -16.18
N ALA A 25 7.17 0.72 -17.34
CA ALA A 25 5.85 1.30 -17.63
C ALA A 25 4.76 0.77 -16.67
N GLN A 26 4.84 -0.51 -16.29
CA GLN A 26 3.97 -1.09 -15.26
C GLN A 26 4.23 -0.46 -13.89
N GLY A 27 5.49 -0.32 -13.49
CA GLY A 27 5.85 0.30 -12.22
C GLY A 27 5.52 1.79 -12.16
N ASP A 28 5.65 2.52 -13.26
CA ASP A 28 5.22 3.91 -13.37
C ASP A 28 3.71 4.05 -13.17
N ALA A 29 2.92 3.09 -13.64
CA ALA A 29 1.48 3.06 -13.41
C ALA A 29 1.14 2.82 -11.94
N TYR A 30 1.80 1.84 -11.31
CA TYR A 30 1.63 1.55 -9.89
C TYR A 30 2.09 2.73 -9.01
N GLY A 31 3.22 3.36 -9.34
CA GLY A 31 3.72 4.55 -8.67
C GLY A 31 2.83 5.78 -8.81
N ARG A 32 2.03 5.89 -9.88
CA ARG A 32 0.96 6.91 -9.97
C ARG A 32 -0.16 6.65 -8.97
N ALA A 33 -0.56 5.40 -8.77
CA ALA A 33 -1.56 5.05 -7.77
C ALA A 33 -1.05 5.31 -6.33
N ILE A 34 0.22 5.00 -6.03
CA ILE A 34 0.83 5.37 -4.73
C ILE A 34 0.80 6.89 -4.53
N ARG A 35 1.12 7.68 -5.56
CA ARG A 35 1.10 9.16 -5.46
C ARG A 35 -0.30 9.69 -5.24
N ALA A 36 -1.30 9.17 -5.95
CA ALA A 36 -2.70 9.54 -5.74
C ALA A 36 -3.16 9.22 -4.32
N MET A 37 -2.85 8.02 -3.79
CA MET A 37 -3.12 7.66 -2.39
C MET A 37 -2.41 8.60 -1.39
N ALA A 38 -1.19 9.04 -1.68
CA ALA A 38 -0.49 10.02 -0.85
C ALA A 38 -1.16 11.41 -0.88
N GLU A 39 -1.69 11.82 -2.04
CA GLU A 39 -2.37 13.10 -2.24
C GLU A 39 -3.77 13.13 -1.62
N GLU A 40 -4.53 12.03 -1.76
CA GLU A 40 -5.92 11.90 -1.36
C GLU A 40 -6.06 11.48 0.11
N ASP A 41 -5.31 10.46 0.54
CA ASP A 41 -5.47 9.80 1.85
C ASP A 41 -4.30 10.08 2.80
N GLY A 42 -3.28 10.81 2.33
CA GLY A 42 -2.16 11.23 3.17
C GLY A 42 -1.15 10.12 3.47
N ALA A 43 -1.04 9.13 2.58
CA ALA A 43 0.00 8.11 2.68
C ALA A 43 1.41 8.70 2.83
N ASN A 44 2.19 8.14 3.73
CA ASN A 44 3.60 8.47 3.89
C ASN A 44 4.45 7.50 3.09
N THR A 45 5.41 8.02 2.33
CA THR A 45 6.32 7.22 1.50
C THR A 45 7.77 7.33 1.98
N ALA A 46 8.50 6.22 1.98
CA ALA A 46 9.92 6.18 2.27
C ALA A 46 10.64 5.14 1.40
N CYS A 47 11.90 5.39 1.05
CA CYS A 47 12.76 4.39 0.43
C CYS A 47 13.57 3.68 1.52
N SER A 48 13.66 2.34 1.44
CA SER A 48 14.46 1.51 2.32
C SER A 48 15.07 0.36 1.53
N GLY A 49 16.39 0.41 1.33
CA GLY A 49 17.10 -0.57 0.51
C GLY A 49 16.54 -0.62 -0.91
N ASP A 50 16.08 -1.80 -1.32
CA ASP A 50 15.55 -2.07 -2.65
C ASP A 50 14.07 -1.70 -2.81
N PHE A 51 13.46 -1.08 -1.79
CA PHE A 51 12.02 -0.83 -1.76
C PHE A 51 11.65 0.64 -1.62
N LEU A 52 10.62 1.03 -2.36
CA LEU A 52 9.75 2.16 -2.01
C LEU A 52 8.57 1.60 -1.20
N ILE A 53 8.36 2.14 0.00
CA ILE A 53 7.30 1.72 0.92
C ILE A 53 6.35 2.90 1.09
N ALA A 54 5.06 2.66 0.92
CA ALA A 54 3.99 3.60 1.22
C ALA A 54 3.09 3.03 2.32
N PHE A 55 2.78 3.84 3.34
CA PHE A 55 1.89 3.46 4.42
C PHE A 55 0.77 4.49 4.57
N VAL A 56 -0.47 4.00 4.69
CA VAL A 56 -1.65 4.82 5.01
C VAL A 56 -2.54 4.09 6.01
N ASN A 57 -3.33 4.86 6.77
CA ASN A 57 -4.43 4.32 7.55
C ASN A 57 -5.72 5.08 7.24
N GLU A 58 -6.75 4.32 6.92
CA GLU A 58 -8.06 4.82 6.49
C GLU A 58 -9.16 4.33 7.43
N GLU A 59 -10.41 4.64 7.11
CA GLU A 59 -11.57 4.08 7.82
C GLU A 59 -11.62 2.58 7.53
N ALA A 60 -12.08 1.76 8.49
CA ALA A 60 -12.20 0.32 8.24
C ALA A 60 -13.18 0.05 7.11
N GLU A 61 -12.80 -0.81 6.16
CA GLU A 61 -13.57 -1.06 4.94
C GLU A 61 -13.58 -2.54 4.57
N GLY A 62 -14.47 -2.92 3.65
CA GLY A 62 -14.47 -4.28 3.11
C GLY A 62 -13.28 -4.53 2.20
N ILE A 63 -12.74 -5.74 2.24
CA ILE A 63 -11.50 -6.11 1.56
C ILE A 63 -11.67 -7.37 0.71
N TYR A 64 -10.93 -7.46 -0.41
CA TYR A 64 -10.74 -8.71 -1.13
C TYR A 64 -9.48 -9.42 -0.63
N ALA A 65 -9.67 -10.41 0.23
CA ALA A 65 -8.59 -11.26 0.73
C ALA A 65 -8.49 -12.54 -0.09
N LEU A 66 -7.29 -13.08 -0.20
CA LEU A 66 -7.08 -14.43 -0.72
C LEU A 66 -7.45 -15.45 0.38
N ASP A 67 -8.38 -16.35 0.07
CA ASP A 67 -8.75 -17.49 0.90
C ASP A 67 -8.55 -18.78 0.09
N GLY A 68 -7.48 -19.50 0.39
CA GLY A 68 -7.00 -20.58 -0.47
C GLY A 68 -6.61 -20.06 -1.86
N ASP A 69 -7.35 -20.49 -2.88
CA ASP A 69 -7.19 -20.10 -4.29
C ASP A 69 -8.28 -19.12 -4.78
N HIS A 70 -9.11 -18.59 -3.87
CA HIS A 70 -10.21 -17.69 -4.19
C HIS A 70 -10.01 -16.28 -3.63
N LEU A 71 -10.38 -15.27 -4.43
CA LEU A 71 -10.58 -13.91 -3.92
C LEU A 71 -11.96 -13.80 -3.28
N VAL A 72 -12.01 -13.48 -2.00
CA VAL A 72 -13.24 -13.42 -1.21
C VAL A 72 -13.39 -12.02 -0.62
N TRP A 73 -14.56 -11.42 -0.85
CA TRP A 73 -14.95 -10.19 -0.18
C TRP A 73 -15.21 -10.45 1.31
N ARG A 74 -14.62 -9.64 2.18
CA ARG A 74 -14.79 -9.71 3.63
C ARG A 74 -15.12 -8.31 4.16
N GLU A 75 -16.26 -8.17 4.80
CA GLU A 75 -16.62 -6.94 5.50
C GLU A 75 -15.66 -6.68 6.67
N ALA A 76 -15.48 -5.40 7.00
CA ALA A 76 -14.83 -5.03 8.25
C ALA A 76 -15.65 -5.53 9.46
N ALA A 77 -14.96 -5.95 10.52
CA ALA A 77 -15.63 -6.23 11.79
C ALA A 77 -16.23 -4.94 12.36
N GLU A 78 -17.37 -5.03 13.04
CA GLU A 78 -18.08 -3.85 13.59
C GLU A 78 -17.22 -3.01 14.54
N ASP A 79 -16.25 -3.63 15.20
CA ASP A 79 -15.37 -2.96 16.16
C ASP A 79 -14.04 -2.48 15.55
N ALA A 80 -13.77 -2.79 14.27
CA ALA A 80 -12.64 -2.26 13.54
C ALA A 80 -12.87 -0.79 13.20
N ASN A 81 -11.86 0.05 13.42
CA ASN A 81 -11.96 1.49 13.21
C ASN A 81 -10.89 2.06 12.27
N VAL A 82 -9.95 1.22 11.84
CA VAL A 82 -8.96 1.59 10.84
C VAL A 82 -8.72 0.45 9.85
N HIS A 83 -8.48 0.82 8.60
CA HIS A 83 -7.84 -0.04 7.61
C HIS A 83 -6.36 0.35 7.50
N LEU A 84 -5.45 -0.60 7.72
CA LEU A 84 -4.01 -0.37 7.67
C LEU A 84 -3.47 -0.91 6.35
N GLN A 85 -2.78 -0.07 5.59
CA GLN A 85 -2.29 -0.43 4.25
C GLN A 85 -0.80 -0.14 4.12
N VAL A 86 -0.07 -1.11 3.58
CA VAL A 86 1.35 -1.02 3.21
C VAL A 86 1.51 -1.44 1.75
N ALA A 87 1.82 -0.50 0.89
CA ALA A 87 2.22 -0.76 -0.49
C ALA A 87 3.74 -0.82 -0.59
N VAL A 88 4.26 -1.89 -1.21
CA VAL A 88 5.71 -2.07 -1.41
C VAL A 88 5.99 -2.19 -2.89
N ALA A 89 6.84 -1.29 -3.40
CA ALA A 89 7.32 -1.29 -4.77
C ALA A 89 8.84 -1.51 -4.83
N ASP A 90 9.30 -2.16 -5.89
CA ASP A 90 10.71 -2.25 -6.22
C ASP A 90 11.27 -0.86 -6.56
N ALA A 91 12.37 -0.46 -5.93
CA ALA A 91 12.95 0.87 -6.12
C ALA A 91 13.63 1.05 -7.49
N GLY A 92 13.92 -0.03 -8.21
CA GLY A 92 14.55 0.01 -9.53
C GLY A 92 13.56 0.17 -10.67
N ASP A 93 12.39 -0.47 -10.60
CA ASP A 93 11.38 -0.44 -11.66
C ASP A 93 9.99 0.05 -11.25
N GLY A 94 9.71 0.20 -9.96
CA GLY A 94 8.47 0.74 -9.42
C GLY A 94 7.31 -0.25 -9.36
N ARG A 95 7.49 -1.51 -9.76
CA ARG A 95 6.41 -2.51 -9.70
C ARG A 95 6.15 -2.96 -8.27
N PHE A 96 4.90 -3.33 -7.99
CA PHE A 96 4.53 -3.97 -6.74
C PHE A 96 5.35 -5.25 -6.49
N VAL A 97 5.79 -5.45 -5.25
CA VAL A 97 6.54 -6.65 -4.84
C VAL A 97 5.60 -7.62 -4.10
N PRO A 98 5.15 -8.71 -4.74
CA PRO A 98 4.32 -9.72 -4.09
C PRO A 98 5.15 -10.70 -3.23
N GLY A 99 4.48 -11.46 -2.36
CA GLY A 99 5.09 -12.57 -1.62
C GLY A 99 5.95 -12.15 -0.42
N LEU A 100 5.82 -10.90 0.07
CA LEU A 100 6.50 -10.44 1.26
C LEU A 100 5.76 -10.86 2.54
N SER A 101 6.52 -11.05 3.62
CA SER A 101 6.01 -11.07 4.98
C SER A 101 6.07 -9.65 5.54
N VAL A 102 4.90 -9.04 5.74
CA VAL A 102 4.78 -7.65 6.20
C VAL A 102 4.15 -7.65 7.58
N SER A 103 4.91 -7.23 8.58
CA SER A 103 4.44 -7.03 9.95
C SER A 103 4.36 -5.55 10.29
N LEU A 104 3.34 -5.14 11.03
CA LEU A 104 3.16 -3.78 11.52
C LEU A 104 3.06 -3.75 13.04
N GLN A 105 3.86 -2.86 13.64
CA GLN A 105 3.79 -2.55 15.06
C GLN A 105 3.41 -1.09 15.25
N LEU A 106 2.30 -0.85 15.95
CA LEU A 106 1.87 0.49 16.33
C LEU A 106 2.08 0.69 17.83
N SER A 107 2.67 1.83 18.20
CA SER A 107 2.84 2.24 19.59
C SER A 107 2.21 3.60 19.83
N GLN A 108 1.53 3.76 20.96
CA GLN A 108 0.92 5.01 21.42
C GLN A 108 1.42 5.31 22.83
N SER A 109 1.96 6.52 23.03
CA SER A 109 2.56 6.94 24.31
C SER A 109 3.60 5.95 24.86
N GLY A 110 4.44 5.40 23.99
CA GLY A 110 5.49 4.44 24.35
C GLY A 110 4.99 3.01 24.64
N ARG A 111 3.69 2.74 24.54
CA ARG A 111 3.11 1.39 24.70
C ARG A 111 2.68 0.83 23.35
N ARG A 112 3.05 -0.42 23.06
CA ARG A 112 2.54 -1.14 21.88
C ARG A 112 1.03 -1.32 22.00
N VAL A 113 0.30 -0.89 20.96
CA VAL A 113 -1.16 -0.99 20.86
C VAL A 113 -1.62 -1.93 19.74
N LEU A 114 -0.73 -2.23 18.78
CA LEU A 114 -0.97 -3.22 17.74
C LEU A 114 0.35 -3.92 17.38
N ASP A 115 0.25 -5.22 17.09
CA ASP A 115 1.30 -6.07 16.54
C ASP A 115 0.59 -7.07 15.63
N THR A 116 0.75 -6.94 14.31
CA THR A 116 -0.01 -7.78 13.37
C THR A 116 0.78 -8.03 12.10
N GLU A 117 0.56 -9.19 11.49
CA GLU A 117 0.89 -9.43 10.10
C GLU A 117 -0.16 -8.79 9.19
N LEU A 118 0.27 -8.34 8.02
CA LEU A 118 -0.55 -7.77 6.97
C LEU A 118 -0.51 -8.71 5.76
N PRO A 119 -1.57 -9.48 5.48
CA PRO A 119 -1.62 -10.33 4.30
C PRO A 119 -1.70 -9.49 3.02
N PHE A 120 -1.35 -10.11 1.89
CA PHE A 120 -1.60 -9.55 0.57
C PHE A 120 -3.10 -9.38 0.34
N LEU A 121 -3.51 -8.19 -0.10
CA LEU A 121 -4.87 -7.87 -0.53
C LEU A 121 -4.87 -7.54 -2.02
N TRP A 122 -5.79 -8.20 -2.73
CA TRP A 122 -6.17 -7.72 -4.04
C TRP A 122 -7.03 -6.48 -3.85
N HIS A 123 -6.78 -5.45 -4.64
CA HIS A 123 -7.53 -4.21 -4.57
C HIS A 123 -7.64 -3.62 -5.98
N PRO A 124 -8.82 -3.10 -6.39
CA PRO A 124 -9.03 -2.61 -7.75
C PRO A 124 -8.17 -1.39 -8.09
N PHE A 125 -7.76 -0.60 -7.09
CA PHE A 125 -6.94 0.59 -7.30
C PHE A 125 -5.43 0.32 -7.19
N LEU A 126 -5.01 -0.31 -6.09
CA LEU A 126 -3.62 -0.48 -5.72
C LEU A 126 -3.46 -1.73 -4.86
N HIS A 127 -2.81 -2.78 -5.38
CA HIS A 127 -2.48 -3.95 -4.57
C HIS A 127 -1.57 -3.57 -3.40
N HIS A 128 -1.84 -4.09 -2.22
CA HIS A 128 -1.09 -3.75 -1.02
C HIS A 128 -1.17 -4.89 0.01
N TYR A 129 -0.44 -4.75 1.09
CA TYR A 129 -0.58 -5.59 2.27
C TYR A 129 -1.41 -4.84 3.30
N GLY A 130 -2.44 -5.47 3.85
CA GLY A 130 -3.32 -4.74 4.74
C GLY A 130 -4.24 -5.60 5.60
N ALA A 131 -4.79 -4.96 6.62
CA ALA A 131 -5.76 -5.54 7.52
C ALA A 131 -6.60 -4.45 8.19
N ASN A 132 -7.86 -4.78 8.47
CA ASN A 132 -8.66 -4.01 9.40
C ASN A 132 -8.20 -4.28 10.84
N ALA A 133 -8.18 -3.24 11.66
CA ALA A 133 -7.80 -3.35 13.06
C ALA A 133 -8.64 -2.43 13.94
N ARG A 134 -8.69 -2.77 15.22
CA ARG A 134 -9.19 -1.89 16.28
C ARG A 134 -8.01 -1.21 16.99
N VAL A 135 -7.85 0.09 16.77
CA VAL A 135 -6.81 0.91 17.42
C VAL A 135 -7.46 1.85 18.43
N PRO A 136 -7.16 1.75 19.75
CA PRO A 136 -7.76 2.61 20.78
C PRO A 136 -7.54 4.11 20.51
N GLY A 137 -8.62 4.87 20.40
CA GLY A 137 -8.57 6.31 20.08
C GLY A 137 -8.00 6.63 18.68
N GLY A 138 -7.70 5.60 17.90
CA GLY A 138 -7.32 5.71 16.50
C GLY A 138 -8.51 6.16 15.66
N ARG A 139 -8.21 6.97 14.66
CA ARG A 139 -9.14 7.38 13.61
C ARG A 139 -8.37 7.35 12.30
N ALA A 140 -9.07 7.14 11.19
CA ALA A 140 -8.53 7.34 9.86
C ALA A 140 -7.82 8.70 9.77
N LEU A 141 -6.69 8.74 9.06
CA LEU A 141 -6.09 10.00 8.69
C LEU A 141 -6.95 10.61 7.58
N ARG A 142 -7.89 11.50 7.94
CA ARG A 142 -8.46 12.43 6.97
C ARG A 142 -7.60 13.69 6.93
N ARG A 143 -7.19 14.11 5.74
CA ARG A 143 -6.93 15.53 5.53
C ARG A 143 -8.27 16.26 5.59
N GLU A 144 -8.39 17.27 6.46
CA GLU A 144 -9.40 18.30 6.29
C GLU A 144 -9.06 19.05 4.99
N GLY A 145 -9.68 18.63 3.88
CA GLY A 145 -9.67 19.41 2.65
C GLY A 145 -10.37 20.74 2.91
N SER A 146 -9.66 21.85 2.65
CA SER A 146 -10.21 23.20 2.66
C SER A 146 -11.57 23.23 1.95
N GLY A 147 -12.61 23.63 2.69
CA GLY A 147 -13.99 23.64 2.23
C GLY A 147 -14.17 24.34 0.88
N GLY A 148 -14.48 23.54 -0.14
CA GLY A 148 -15.09 23.99 -1.37
C GLY A 148 -16.46 23.36 -1.48
N THR A 149 -17.50 24.12 -1.17
CA THR A 149 -18.90 23.73 -1.41
C THR A 149 -19.18 23.71 -2.92
N GLY A 150 -18.81 22.61 -3.58
CA GLY A 150 -19.12 22.35 -4.98
C GLY A 150 -20.41 21.55 -5.11
N ARG A 151 -21.52 22.23 -5.39
CA ARG A 151 -22.78 21.62 -5.84
C ARG A 151 -22.52 20.69 -7.03
N VAL A 152 -23.05 19.47 -6.98
CA VAL A 152 -23.19 18.59 -8.14
C VAL A 152 -24.26 19.18 -9.08
N PRO A 153 -23.96 19.51 -10.34
CA PRO A 153 -24.99 19.74 -11.33
C PRO A 153 -25.48 18.39 -11.85
N THR A 154 -26.79 18.14 -11.72
CA THR A 154 -27.46 17.10 -12.50
C THR A 154 -27.54 17.54 -13.96
N ALA A 155 -27.14 16.66 -14.87
CA ALA A 155 -27.60 16.61 -16.25
C ALA A 155 -27.83 15.15 -16.61
#